data_AF-J9RIG1-F1
#
_entry.id   AF-J9RIG1-F1
#
_cell.length_a   1.000
_cell.length_b   1.000
_cell.length_c   1.000
_cell.angle_alpha   90.00
_cell.angle_beta   90.00
_cell.angle_gamma   90.00
#
_symmetry.space_group_name_H-M   'P 1'
#
loop_
_entity.id
_entity.type
_entity.pdbx_description
1 polymer ?
#
loop_
_entity_poly.entity_id
_entity_poly.type
_entity_poly.pdbx_seq_one_letter_code
_entity_poly.pdbx_strand_id
1 'polypeptide(L)'
;MRQLRLLGLLVIAVLAATVGGAGQALAAPETTTPETPPPGAGAAPGSGIPHLDGILDQLAGGTGSADGTDGTGTAGSTSQMIVVTVPRASDTTATLTAFDRGADGSWKPVIGPTKAFLGSLGMGEPKDNVHRTPQGTFPLDQAFGRAANPGTKMPYLKVDQQDWWDSNMKSPTYNTHVRQPQSPGGDSENLYNSGPVYDYAVNIAHNPQRTPGRASAMFLHVTNGEPTMGCVAIDRELMKQILVWLDPAKNPKITIGVNQGAPAGEAPGATPQTAPGTTPPGTTPPATSGVPGADVLTGLLSQLVGVVPALFGLGGQAG
;
A
#
# COMPACT_ATOMS: atom_id res chain seq x y z
N MET A 1 33.39 -41.00 -28.90
CA MET A 1 32.73 -40.39 -30.07
C MET A 1 31.80 -39.30 -29.58
N ARG A 2 32.07 -38.03 -29.95
CA ARG A 2 31.20 -36.81 -30.04
C ARG A 2 30.27 -36.52 -28.84
N GLN A 3 30.41 -35.51 -27.98
CA GLN A 3 30.66 -34.05 -28.16
C GLN A 3 29.85 -33.44 -29.31
N LEU A 4 28.71 -32.79 -29.00
CA LEU A 4 28.01 -31.77 -29.81
C LEU A 4 26.75 -31.27 -29.04
N ARG A 5 26.33 -30.00 -28.91
CA ARG A 5 26.81 -28.62 -29.13
C ARG A 5 25.68 -27.74 -28.57
N LEU A 6 26.01 -26.60 -27.95
CA LEU A 6 25.07 -25.47 -27.78
C LEU A 6 24.64 -24.91 -29.15
N LEU A 7 23.39 -24.44 -29.25
CA LEU A 7 22.86 -23.29 -30.02
C LEU A 7 21.32 -23.36 -29.84
N GLY A 8 20.61 -22.39 -29.28
CA GLY A 8 20.48 -21.01 -29.75
C GLY A 8 19.23 -20.91 -30.63
N LEU A 9 18.15 -20.27 -30.14
CA LEU A 9 17.11 -19.63 -30.97
C LEU A 9 16.15 -18.79 -30.11
N LEU A 10 16.48 -17.49 -30.05
CA LEU A 10 15.58 -16.37 -29.84
C LEU A 10 15.00 -15.96 -31.21
N VAL A 11 13.94 -15.14 -31.19
CA VAL A 11 13.29 -14.38 -32.29
C VAL A 11 12.31 -15.24 -33.14
N ILE A 12 11.13 -14.81 -33.63
CA ILE A 12 10.50 -13.55 -34.10
C ILE A 12 8.96 -13.77 -33.97
N ALA A 13 8.01 -12.84 -33.77
CA ALA A 13 7.65 -11.71 -34.64
C ALA A 13 6.53 -10.85 -34.01
N VAL A 14 6.70 -9.51 -34.04
CA VAL A 14 5.60 -8.55 -33.96
C VAL A 14 5.28 -8.12 -35.39
N LEU A 15 4.05 -8.35 -35.83
CA LEU A 15 3.53 -7.83 -37.10
C LEU A 15 2.63 -6.63 -36.80
N ALA A 16 3.09 -5.44 -37.18
CA ALA A 16 2.26 -4.25 -37.28
C ALA A 16 1.73 -4.16 -38.72
N ALA A 17 0.41 -4.11 -38.87
CA ALA A 17 -0.23 -3.69 -40.11
C ALA A 17 -1.46 -2.84 -39.79
N THR A 18 -1.46 -1.68 -40.43
CA THR A 18 -2.36 -0.54 -40.36
C THR A 18 -3.75 -0.82 -40.91
N VAL A 19 -4.79 -0.26 -40.30
CA VAL A 19 -5.99 0.19 -41.03
C VAL A 19 -6.37 1.58 -40.52
N GLY A 20 -6.07 2.60 -41.33
CA GLY A 20 -6.73 3.89 -41.29
C GLY A 20 -8.04 3.78 -42.06
N GLY A 21 -9.14 4.14 -41.41
CA GLY A 21 -10.45 4.28 -42.01
C GLY A 21 -11.09 5.58 -41.53
N ALA A 22 -11.14 6.56 -42.41
CA ALA A 22 -11.83 7.83 -42.20
C ALA A 22 -13.35 7.57 -42.11
N GLY A 23 -13.92 7.76 -40.93
CA GLY A 23 -15.37 7.78 -40.70
C GLY A 23 -15.90 9.20 -40.89
N GLN A 24 -16.81 9.36 -41.84
CA GLN A 24 -17.54 10.60 -42.10
C GLN A 24 -18.48 10.91 -40.92
N ALA A 25 -18.43 12.15 -40.46
CA ALA A 25 -19.37 12.73 -39.51
C ALA A 25 -20.67 13.09 -40.22
N LEU A 26 -21.81 12.63 -39.69
CA LEU A 26 -23.13 13.20 -39.94
C LEU A 26 -24.06 12.85 -38.77
N ALA A 27 -24.91 13.83 -38.44
CA ALA A 27 -25.99 13.84 -37.45
C ALA A 27 -25.63 14.21 -36.00
N ALA A 28 -25.77 15.51 -35.72
CA ALA A 28 -26.01 16.07 -34.40
C ALA A 28 -27.42 15.70 -33.92
N PRO A 29 -27.63 15.45 -32.61
CA PRO A 29 -28.92 15.65 -31.96
C PRO A 29 -28.95 16.97 -31.20
N GLU A 30 -30.17 17.50 -31.14
CA GLU A 30 -30.54 18.86 -30.81
C GLU A 30 -30.31 19.25 -29.35
N THR A 31 -30.07 20.55 -29.16
CA THR A 31 -30.02 21.25 -27.88
C THR A 31 -31.41 21.27 -27.26
N THR A 32 -31.63 20.54 -26.18
CA THR A 32 -32.75 20.77 -25.26
C THR A 32 -32.21 21.21 -23.90
N THR A 33 -32.46 22.48 -23.59
CA THR A 33 -32.26 23.13 -22.30
C THR A 33 -33.03 22.38 -21.19
N PRO A 34 -32.43 22.09 -20.02
CA PRO A 34 -33.19 21.66 -18.86
C PRO A 34 -33.82 22.87 -18.17
N GLU A 35 -35.15 22.88 -18.09
CA GLU A 35 -35.93 23.83 -17.32
C GLU A 35 -36.01 23.38 -15.84
N THR A 36 -35.75 24.30 -14.92
CA THR A 36 -35.77 24.11 -13.46
C THR A 36 -37.20 24.09 -12.92
N PRO A 37 -37.62 23.11 -12.07
CA PRO A 37 -38.85 23.22 -11.30
C PRO A 37 -38.61 23.78 -9.87
N PRO A 38 -39.62 24.44 -9.25
CA PRO A 38 -39.50 25.15 -7.97
C PRO A 38 -39.60 24.22 -6.73
N PRO A 39 -39.24 24.70 -5.52
CA PRO A 39 -39.26 23.88 -4.31
C PRO A 39 -40.67 23.85 -3.71
N GLY A 40 -41.22 22.64 -3.52
CA GLY A 40 -42.51 22.42 -2.89
C GLY A 40 -42.45 21.24 -1.94
N ALA A 41 -42.66 21.51 -0.65
CA ALA A 41 -42.79 20.53 0.42
C ALA A 41 -43.96 19.56 0.15
N GLY A 42 -43.71 18.28 0.35
CA GLY A 42 -44.73 17.23 0.32
C GLY A 42 -44.21 16.00 1.05
N ALA A 43 -44.60 15.86 2.32
CA ALA A 43 -44.43 14.63 3.07
C ALA A 43 -45.20 13.49 2.38
N ALA A 44 -44.55 12.36 2.12
CA ALA A 44 -45.21 11.17 1.61
C ALA A 44 -45.91 10.40 2.75
N PRO A 45 -47.10 9.83 2.52
CA PRO A 45 -47.79 9.00 3.52
C PRO A 45 -47.06 7.66 3.72
N GLY A 46 -47.00 7.20 4.97
CA GLY A 46 -46.32 5.96 5.37
C GLY A 46 -46.87 4.70 4.68
N SER A 47 -45.97 3.75 4.44
CA SER A 47 -46.19 2.53 3.64
C SER A 47 -47.00 1.45 4.38
N GLY A 48 -47.31 1.64 5.67
CA GLY A 48 -48.12 0.69 6.45
C GLY A 48 -47.45 -0.67 6.66
N ILE A 49 -46.12 -0.73 6.57
CA ILE A 49 -45.32 -1.92 6.88
C ILE A 49 -44.36 -1.55 8.01
N PRO A 50 -44.51 -2.08 9.23
CA PRO A 50 -43.83 -1.57 10.43
C PRO A 50 -42.30 -1.67 10.39
N HIS A 51 -41.75 -2.52 9.50
CA HIS A 51 -40.30 -2.66 9.36
C HIS A 51 -39.67 -1.57 8.47
N LEU A 52 -40.44 -0.96 7.57
CA LEU A 52 -39.94 0.07 6.67
C LEU A 52 -40.05 1.47 7.29
N ASP A 53 -41.08 1.70 8.11
CA ASP A 53 -41.23 2.96 8.85
C ASP A 53 -40.07 3.16 9.86
N GLY A 54 -39.54 2.09 10.46
CA GLY A 54 -38.36 2.15 11.33
C GLY A 54 -37.04 2.48 10.60
N ILE A 55 -36.93 2.13 9.32
CA ILE A 55 -35.75 2.48 8.49
C ILE A 55 -35.89 3.92 7.97
N LEU A 56 -37.12 4.36 7.68
CA LEU A 56 -37.41 5.73 7.25
C LEU A 56 -37.27 6.73 8.40
N ASP A 57 -37.66 6.39 9.64
CA ASP A 57 -37.42 7.23 10.84
C ASP A 57 -35.92 7.35 11.19
N GLN A 58 -35.09 6.36 10.86
CA GLN A 58 -33.63 6.47 10.98
C GLN A 58 -32.99 7.36 9.91
N LEU A 59 -33.66 7.57 8.78
CA LEU A 59 -33.16 8.36 7.65
C LEU A 59 -33.80 9.77 7.58
N ALA A 60 -34.93 10.01 8.25
CA ALA A 60 -35.72 11.23 8.14
C ALA A 60 -36.01 11.93 9.49
N GLY A 61 -34.97 12.43 10.16
CA GLY A 61 -35.10 13.49 11.19
C GLY A 61 -35.23 13.01 12.64
N GLY A 62 -34.91 13.83 13.65
CA GLY A 62 -34.77 15.29 13.67
C GLY A 62 -33.74 15.74 14.70
N THR A 63 -33.01 16.82 14.47
CA THR A 63 -33.43 18.23 14.65
C THR A 63 -34.08 18.50 16.02
N GLY A 64 -33.24 18.88 17.00
CA GLY A 64 -33.68 19.45 18.27
C GLY A 64 -32.54 19.74 19.26
N SER A 65 -31.89 20.90 19.08
CA SER A 65 -31.07 21.66 20.06
C SER A 65 -29.64 21.21 20.39
N ALA A 66 -28.70 21.83 19.67
CA ALA A 66 -27.46 22.44 20.13
C ALA A 66 -26.66 21.75 21.25
N ASP A 67 -25.80 20.81 20.87
CA ASP A 67 -24.37 20.91 21.19
C ASP A 67 -23.58 20.15 20.10
N GLY A 68 -22.60 20.82 19.50
CA GLY A 68 -21.87 20.32 18.35
C GLY A 68 -21.01 19.11 18.70
N THR A 69 -21.47 17.92 18.32
CA THR A 69 -20.61 16.74 18.19
C THR A 69 -20.73 16.23 16.77
N ASP A 70 -19.66 16.48 16.00
CA ASP A 70 -19.45 15.87 14.69
C ASP A 70 -19.65 14.36 14.81
N GLY A 71 -20.63 13.85 14.07
CA GLY A 71 -20.88 12.42 13.86
C GLY A 71 -19.77 11.78 13.04
N THR A 72 -18.55 11.78 13.57
CA THR A 72 -17.60 10.72 13.32
C THR A 72 -17.96 9.61 14.31
N GLY A 73 -18.43 8.46 13.83
CA GLY A 73 -18.50 7.29 14.70
C GLY A 73 -17.12 7.13 15.32
N THR A 74 -17.01 7.27 16.64
CA THR A 74 -15.74 7.10 17.34
C THR A 74 -15.22 5.73 16.97
N ALA A 75 -14.22 5.66 16.10
CA ALA A 75 -13.54 4.43 15.79
C ALA A 75 -13.02 3.90 17.13
N GLY A 76 -13.66 2.85 17.65
CA GLY A 76 -13.32 2.34 18.98
C GLY A 76 -11.83 2.07 19.07
N SER A 77 -11.24 2.36 20.23
CA SER A 77 -9.80 2.17 20.44
C SER A 77 -9.39 0.74 20.06
N THR A 78 -8.31 0.58 19.30
CA THR A 78 -7.84 -0.74 18.91
C THR A 78 -7.36 -1.54 20.13
N SER A 79 -7.65 -2.85 20.12
CA SER A 79 -7.10 -3.81 21.10
C SER A 79 -6.28 -4.93 20.45
N GLN A 80 -6.03 -4.84 19.13
CA GLN A 80 -5.15 -5.73 18.38
C GLN A 80 -4.23 -4.93 17.48
N MET A 81 -2.92 -5.03 17.71
CA MET A 81 -1.92 -4.33 16.92
C MET A 81 -0.86 -5.29 16.40
N ILE A 82 -0.57 -5.23 15.11
CA ILE A 82 0.63 -5.82 14.51
C ILE A 82 1.65 -4.70 14.38
N VAL A 83 2.86 -4.91 14.88
CA VAL A 83 3.99 -3.99 14.68
C VAL A 83 4.98 -4.63 13.72
N VAL A 84 5.32 -3.92 12.65
CA VAL A 84 6.35 -4.28 11.68
C VAL A 84 7.46 -3.23 11.73
N THR A 85 8.67 -3.67 12.04
CA THR A 85 9.79 -2.78 12.34
C THR A 85 11.07 -3.15 11.62
N VAL A 86 11.82 -2.12 11.21
CA VAL A 86 13.15 -2.22 10.60
C VAL A 86 14.13 -1.21 11.23
N PRO A 87 15.44 -1.47 11.19
CA PRO A 87 16.45 -0.47 11.58
C PRO A 87 16.54 0.73 10.62
N ARG A 88 16.39 0.51 9.30
CA ARG A 88 16.42 1.56 8.28
C ARG A 88 15.28 1.41 7.29
N ALA A 89 14.77 2.54 6.78
CA ALA A 89 13.68 2.54 5.81
C ALA A 89 14.00 1.77 4.52
N SER A 90 15.28 1.63 4.14
CA SER A 90 15.72 0.87 2.97
C SER A 90 15.78 -0.65 3.19
N ASP A 91 15.64 -1.12 4.43
CA ASP A 91 15.76 -2.55 4.73
C ASP A 91 14.52 -3.30 4.23
N THR A 92 14.73 -4.42 3.54
CA THR A 92 13.67 -5.24 2.93
C THR A 92 13.25 -6.42 3.80
N THR A 93 13.97 -6.65 4.90
CA THR A 93 13.67 -7.67 5.91
C THR A 93 13.34 -6.97 7.22
N ALA A 94 12.17 -7.26 7.76
CA ALA A 94 11.62 -6.68 8.96
C ALA A 94 11.39 -7.71 10.06
N THR A 95 11.08 -7.22 11.25
CA THR A 95 10.49 -8.03 12.33
C THR A 95 9.02 -7.69 12.47
N LEU A 96 8.16 -8.70 12.55
CA LEU A 96 6.74 -8.58 12.83
C LEU A 96 6.42 -9.19 14.20
N THR A 97 5.67 -8.45 15.02
CA THR A 97 5.12 -8.93 16.30
C THR A 97 3.67 -8.50 16.44
N ALA A 98 2.77 -9.40 16.82
CA ALA A 98 1.37 -9.10 17.11
C ALA A 98 1.15 -8.95 18.62
N PHE A 99 0.28 -8.02 19.01
CA PHE A 99 0.00 -7.64 20.39
C PHE A 99 -1.50 -7.56 20.65
N ASP A 100 -1.94 -8.08 21.79
CA ASP A 100 -3.26 -7.82 22.36
C ASP A 100 -3.16 -6.73 23.44
N ARG A 101 -4.17 -5.86 23.51
CA ARG A 101 -4.34 -4.91 24.61
C ARG A 101 -5.20 -5.54 25.71
N GLY A 102 -4.64 -5.66 26.91
CA GLY A 102 -5.34 -6.13 28.10
C GLY A 102 -6.36 -5.10 28.61
N ALA A 103 -7.24 -5.54 29.52
CA ALA A 103 -8.23 -4.67 30.17
C ALA A 103 -7.57 -3.57 31.04
N ASP A 104 -6.34 -3.80 31.50
CA ASP A 104 -5.49 -2.82 32.19
C ASP A 104 -4.85 -1.79 31.25
N GLY A 105 -5.14 -1.87 29.94
CA GLY A 105 -4.58 -1.02 28.91
C GLY A 105 -3.18 -1.40 28.46
N SER A 106 -2.56 -2.43 29.06
CA SER A 106 -1.21 -2.89 28.72
C SER A 106 -1.19 -3.71 27.42
N TRP A 107 -0.14 -3.58 26.62
CA TRP A 107 0.06 -4.38 25.42
C TRP A 107 0.94 -5.59 25.71
N LYS A 108 0.48 -6.78 25.29
CA LYS A 108 1.22 -8.04 25.47
C LYS A 108 1.46 -8.69 24.11
N PRO A 109 2.69 -9.11 23.79
CA PRO A 109 2.97 -9.83 22.55
C PRO A 109 2.28 -11.20 22.61
N VAL A 110 1.65 -11.60 21.51
CA VAL A 110 0.91 -12.86 21.38
C VAL A 110 1.38 -13.73 20.22
N ILE A 111 1.94 -13.13 19.16
CA ILE A 111 2.56 -13.83 18.02
C ILE A 111 3.85 -13.12 17.64
N GLY A 112 4.92 -13.87 17.37
CA GLY A 112 6.25 -13.34 17.06
C GLY A 112 7.11 -13.06 18.30
N PRO A 113 8.24 -12.36 18.16
CA PRO A 113 8.75 -11.74 16.92
C PRO A 113 9.05 -12.76 15.83
N THR A 114 8.77 -12.43 14.58
CA THR A 114 9.09 -13.26 13.41
C THR A 114 9.67 -12.43 12.27
N LYS A 115 10.40 -13.10 11.36
CA LYS A 115 10.90 -12.49 10.14
C LYS A 115 9.74 -12.14 9.22
N ALA A 116 9.77 -10.92 8.68
CA ALA A 116 8.88 -10.45 7.63
C ALA A 116 9.68 -9.88 6.45
N PHE A 117 9.08 -9.87 5.27
CA PHE A 117 9.64 -9.29 4.06
C PHE A 117 8.78 -8.11 3.61
N LEU A 118 9.46 -7.04 3.17
CA LEU A 118 8.87 -5.78 2.73
C LEU A 118 9.11 -5.56 1.24
N GLY A 119 8.63 -4.44 0.71
CA GLY A 119 8.91 -3.98 -0.64
C GLY A 119 10.39 -4.02 -0.98
N SER A 120 10.73 -4.32 -2.24
CA SER A 120 12.13 -4.39 -2.69
C SER A 120 12.91 -3.06 -2.60
N LEU A 121 12.20 -1.95 -2.41
CA LEU A 121 12.77 -0.62 -2.13
C LEU A 121 12.64 -0.22 -0.65
N GLY A 122 12.32 -1.17 0.22
CA GLY A 122 12.06 -0.98 1.65
C GLY A 122 10.67 -0.41 1.91
N MET A 123 10.59 0.55 2.84
CA MET A 123 9.35 1.23 3.22
C MET A 123 9.44 2.74 2.95
N GLY A 124 8.30 3.39 2.76
CA GLY A 124 8.22 4.83 2.57
C GLY A 124 6.82 5.33 2.24
N GLU A 125 6.75 6.50 1.61
CA GLU A 125 5.52 7.03 1.04
C GLU A 125 4.94 6.07 -0.01
N PRO A 126 3.64 5.72 0.07
CA PRO A 126 3.03 4.84 -0.90
C PRO A 126 2.84 5.53 -2.25
N LYS A 127 3.23 4.84 -3.32
CA LYS A 127 3.07 5.30 -4.69
C LYS A 127 2.89 4.11 -5.62
N ASP A 128 1.95 4.21 -6.56
CA ASP A 128 1.75 3.16 -7.57
C ASP A 128 3.03 2.91 -8.35
N ASN A 129 3.27 1.63 -8.63
CA ASN A 129 4.40 1.14 -9.42
C ASN A 129 5.76 1.44 -8.77
N VAL A 130 5.77 1.71 -7.46
CA VAL A 130 6.99 1.86 -6.64
C VAL A 130 6.95 0.80 -5.54
N HIS A 131 7.94 -0.09 -5.55
CA HIS A 131 7.95 -1.26 -4.65
C HIS A 131 8.34 -0.93 -3.20
N ARG A 132 7.58 -0.06 -2.55
CA ARG A 132 7.76 0.33 -1.14
C ARG A 132 6.56 -0.10 -0.32
N THR A 133 6.83 -0.63 0.86
CA THR A 133 5.77 -0.84 1.86
C THR A 133 5.36 0.51 2.48
N PRO A 134 4.05 0.82 2.57
CA PRO A 134 3.59 2.06 3.19
C PRO A 134 4.02 2.15 4.65
N GLN A 135 4.60 3.29 5.04
CA GLN A 135 4.84 3.61 6.45
C GLN A 135 3.58 4.23 7.07
N GLY A 136 3.23 3.82 8.29
CA GLY A 136 2.06 4.34 9.00
C GLY A 136 1.35 3.30 9.84
N THR A 137 0.15 3.65 10.30
CA THR A 137 -0.75 2.73 11.02
C THR A 137 -2.05 2.60 10.25
N PHE A 138 -2.43 1.37 9.91
CA PHE A 138 -3.53 1.08 8.99
C PHE A 138 -4.46 0.03 9.58
N PRO A 139 -5.78 0.11 9.31
CA PRO A 139 -6.71 -0.95 9.66
C PRO A 139 -6.49 -2.20 8.79
N LEU A 140 -6.87 -3.35 9.34
CA LEU A 140 -7.00 -4.63 8.63
C LEU A 140 -8.49 -4.97 8.53
N ASP A 141 -9.04 -5.15 7.33
CA ASP A 141 -10.50 -5.19 7.12
C ASP A 141 -11.03 -6.48 6.46
N GLN A 142 -10.42 -6.94 5.36
CA GLN A 142 -10.87 -8.10 4.59
C GLN A 142 -9.75 -9.14 4.50
N ALA A 143 -9.99 -10.32 5.05
CA ALA A 143 -9.14 -11.48 4.82
C ALA A 143 -9.55 -12.19 3.53
N PHE A 144 -8.58 -12.83 2.88
CA PHE A 144 -8.83 -13.65 1.70
C PHE A 144 -7.79 -14.76 1.57
N GLY A 145 -8.02 -15.69 0.64
CA GLY A 145 -6.99 -16.62 0.23
C GLY A 145 -7.46 -17.70 -0.72
N ARG A 146 -6.49 -18.37 -1.35
CA ARG A 146 -6.71 -19.53 -2.22
C ARG A 146 -7.14 -20.76 -1.43
N ALA A 147 -6.67 -20.85 -0.18
CA ALA A 147 -7.01 -21.92 0.73
C ALA A 147 -8.40 -21.71 1.36
N ALA A 148 -8.90 -22.71 2.10
CA ALA A 148 -10.11 -22.54 2.90
C ALA A 148 -9.83 -21.63 4.11
N ASN A 149 -10.87 -20.99 4.63
CA ASN A 149 -10.78 -20.16 5.84
C ASN A 149 -10.11 -20.97 6.99
N PRO A 150 -9.00 -20.48 7.58
CA PRO A 150 -8.29 -21.18 8.65
C PRO A 150 -8.99 -21.12 10.02
N GLY A 151 -10.17 -20.52 10.11
CA GLY A 151 -10.91 -20.24 11.35
C GLY A 151 -10.85 -18.79 11.80
N THR A 152 -10.59 -17.84 10.89
CA THR A 152 -10.60 -16.41 11.20
C THR A 152 -12.01 -15.90 11.50
N LYS A 153 -12.09 -14.90 12.38
CA LYS A 153 -13.30 -14.11 12.63
C LYS A 153 -13.46 -12.95 11.64
N MET A 154 -12.39 -12.58 10.94
CA MET A 154 -12.44 -11.57 9.88
C MET A 154 -13.36 -12.05 8.75
N PRO A 155 -14.01 -11.14 8.01
CA PRO A 155 -14.59 -11.49 6.71
C PRO A 155 -13.53 -12.20 5.87
N TYR A 156 -13.86 -13.37 5.32
CA TYR A 156 -12.92 -14.20 4.55
C TYR A 156 -13.46 -14.51 3.16
N LEU A 157 -12.77 -14.05 2.13
CA LEU A 157 -13.05 -14.37 0.73
C LEU A 157 -12.16 -15.51 0.26
N LYS A 158 -12.74 -16.66 -0.09
CA LYS A 158 -12.01 -17.70 -0.80
C LYS A 158 -11.94 -17.33 -2.28
N VAL A 159 -10.75 -17.04 -2.79
CA VAL A 159 -10.56 -16.55 -4.16
C VAL A 159 -10.43 -17.68 -5.18
N ASP A 160 -10.81 -17.40 -6.42
CA ASP A 160 -10.55 -18.20 -7.61
C ASP A 160 -10.03 -17.33 -8.78
N GLN A 161 -9.92 -17.93 -9.96
CA GLN A 161 -9.30 -17.32 -11.13
C GLN A 161 -9.99 -16.04 -11.64
N GLN A 162 -11.21 -15.74 -11.18
CA GLN A 162 -11.94 -14.52 -11.56
C GLN A 162 -11.75 -13.39 -10.56
N ASP A 163 -11.09 -13.63 -9.43
CA ASP A 163 -10.90 -12.62 -8.39
C ASP A 163 -9.63 -11.80 -8.63
N TRP A 164 -9.82 -10.50 -8.84
CA TRP A 164 -8.75 -9.53 -9.08
C TRP A 164 -8.76 -8.47 -8.00
N TRP A 165 -7.59 -7.96 -7.64
CA TRP A 165 -7.45 -6.63 -7.06
C TRP A 165 -7.12 -5.65 -8.17
N ASP A 166 -8.01 -4.70 -8.41
CA ASP A 166 -7.84 -3.71 -9.46
C ASP A 166 -6.82 -2.65 -9.05
N SER A 167 -5.69 -2.62 -9.74
CA SER A 167 -4.61 -1.65 -9.55
C SER A 167 -4.47 -0.72 -10.76
N ASN A 168 -5.45 -0.71 -11.67
CA ASN A 168 -5.47 0.19 -12.81
C ASN A 168 -5.88 1.59 -12.37
N MET A 169 -4.92 2.52 -12.30
CA MET A 169 -5.16 3.92 -11.90
C MET A 169 -6.20 4.68 -12.74
N LYS A 170 -6.57 4.18 -13.93
CA LYS A 170 -7.62 4.76 -14.78
C LYS A 170 -8.99 4.12 -14.56
N SER A 171 -9.07 3.07 -13.76
CA SER A 171 -10.30 2.32 -13.53
C SER A 171 -11.17 2.98 -12.46
N PRO A 172 -12.51 3.01 -12.64
CA PRO A 172 -13.43 3.46 -11.60
C PRO A 172 -13.44 2.54 -10.37
N THR A 173 -12.91 1.32 -10.49
CA THR A 173 -12.80 0.33 -9.40
C THR A 173 -11.39 0.22 -8.82
N TYR A 174 -10.50 1.18 -9.10
CA TYR A 174 -9.14 1.21 -8.57
C TYR A 174 -9.08 0.92 -7.05
N ASN A 175 -8.06 0.17 -6.66
CA ASN A 175 -7.80 -0.32 -5.32
C ASN A 175 -9.01 -1.04 -4.67
N THR A 176 -9.69 -1.87 -5.45
CA THR A 176 -10.85 -2.66 -4.99
C THR A 176 -10.75 -4.09 -5.50
N HIS A 177 -11.26 -5.06 -4.73
CA HIS A 177 -11.54 -6.40 -5.25
C HIS A 177 -12.68 -6.34 -6.28
N VAL A 178 -12.45 -6.96 -7.44
CA VAL A 178 -13.44 -7.11 -8.51
C VAL A 178 -13.44 -8.54 -9.02
N ARG A 179 -14.59 -8.97 -9.54
CA ARG A 179 -14.76 -10.32 -10.08
C ARG A 179 -15.08 -10.25 -11.58
N GLN A 180 -14.18 -10.76 -12.41
CA GLN A 180 -14.32 -10.75 -13.86
C GLN A 180 -13.34 -11.73 -14.54
N PRO A 181 -13.65 -12.20 -15.76
CA PRO A 181 -12.78 -13.15 -16.45
C PRO A 181 -11.46 -12.54 -16.94
N GLN A 182 -11.45 -11.25 -17.27
CA GLN A 182 -10.29 -10.54 -17.78
C GLN A 182 -9.68 -9.61 -16.73
N SER A 183 -8.37 -9.33 -16.87
CA SER A 183 -7.70 -8.35 -16.03
C SER A 183 -8.35 -6.96 -16.18
N PRO A 184 -8.54 -6.19 -15.08
CA PRO A 184 -8.90 -4.78 -15.13
C PRO A 184 -7.87 -3.89 -15.86
N GLY A 185 -6.69 -4.43 -16.21
CA GLY A 185 -5.57 -3.71 -16.81
C GLY A 185 -4.62 -3.14 -15.76
N GLY A 186 -3.63 -2.36 -16.21
CA GLY A 186 -2.58 -1.84 -15.33
C GLY A 186 -1.82 -2.96 -14.59
N ASP A 187 -1.41 -2.69 -13.36
CA ASP A 187 -0.71 -3.65 -12.50
C ASP A 187 -1.69 -4.46 -11.63
N SER A 188 -2.93 -4.67 -12.11
CA SER A 188 -3.96 -5.39 -11.36
C SER A 188 -3.54 -6.84 -11.09
N GLU A 189 -3.77 -7.29 -9.87
CA GLU A 189 -3.31 -8.60 -9.40
C GLU A 189 -4.44 -9.63 -9.45
N ASN A 190 -4.21 -10.78 -10.08
CA ASN A 190 -5.13 -11.92 -9.97
C ASN A 190 -4.85 -12.68 -8.68
N LEU A 191 -5.77 -12.61 -7.72
CA LEU A 191 -5.54 -13.08 -6.36
C LEU A 191 -5.33 -14.61 -6.28
N TYR A 192 -5.87 -15.38 -7.22
CA TYR A 192 -5.66 -16.82 -7.26
C TYR A 192 -4.40 -17.22 -8.03
N ASN A 193 -4.12 -16.59 -9.16
CA ASN A 193 -2.99 -16.91 -10.02
C ASN A 193 -1.65 -16.42 -9.47
N SER A 194 -1.65 -15.48 -8.51
CA SER A 194 -0.45 -15.13 -7.73
C SER A 194 0.11 -16.30 -6.91
N GLY A 195 -0.64 -17.40 -6.77
CA GLY A 195 -0.11 -18.65 -6.23
C GLY A 195 0.03 -18.65 -4.70
N PRO A 196 0.93 -19.47 -4.14
CA PRO A 196 0.96 -19.76 -2.69
C PRO A 196 1.15 -18.55 -1.78
N VAL A 197 1.68 -17.44 -2.29
CA VAL A 197 1.83 -16.19 -1.51
C VAL A 197 0.47 -15.65 -1.03
N TYR A 198 -0.61 -15.96 -1.75
CA TYR A 198 -2.00 -15.63 -1.38
C TYR A 198 -2.80 -16.85 -0.95
N ASP A 199 -2.16 -17.89 -0.40
CA ASP A 199 -2.88 -18.95 0.30
C ASP A 199 -3.66 -18.39 1.50
N TYR A 200 -3.08 -17.42 2.20
CA TYR A 200 -3.68 -16.65 3.29
C TYR A 200 -3.20 -15.21 3.23
N ALA A 201 -4.13 -14.26 3.24
CA ALA A 201 -3.82 -12.85 3.22
C ALA A 201 -4.88 -12.03 3.95
N VAL A 202 -4.51 -10.80 4.33
CA VAL A 202 -5.44 -9.79 4.83
C VAL A 202 -5.08 -8.43 4.26
N ASN A 203 -6.09 -7.66 3.90
CA ASN A 203 -5.93 -6.33 3.33
C ASN A 203 -5.39 -5.33 4.35
N ILE A 204 -4.36 -4.58 3.94
CA ILE A 204 -3.86 -3.41 4.66
C ILE A 204 -4.54 -2.20 4.02
N ALA A 205 -5.57 -1.69 4.68
CA ALA A 205 -6.40 -0.59 4.21
C ALA A 205 -5.70 0.78 4.32
N HIS A 206 -4.55 0.90 3.65
CA HIS A 206 -3.67 2.07 3.65
C HIS A 206 -4.20 3.22 2.78
N ASN A 207 -4.98 2.90 1.74
CA ASN A 207 -5.56 3.84 0.79
C ASN A 207 -7.09 3.62 0.67
N PRO A 208 -7.86 3.83 1.75
CA PRO A 208 -9.29 3.52 1.78
C PRO A 208 -10.13 4.46 0.91
N GLN A 209 -9.63 5.67 0.61
CA GLN A 209 -10.22 6.60 -0.35
C GLN A 209 -9.95 6.20 -1.81
N ARG A 210 -9.16 5.14 -2.05
CA ARG A 210 -8.87 4.59 -3.38
C ARG A 210 -8.36 5.67 -4.33
N THR A 211 -7.48 6.53 -3.83
CA THR A 211 -6.92 7.62 -4.63
C THR A 211 -5.78 7.06 -5.47
N PRO A 212 -5.85 7.13 -6.82
CA PRO A 212 -4.73 6.73 -7.67
C PRO A 212 -3.45 7.50 -7.33
N GLY A 213 -2.30 6.86 -7.48
CA GLY A 213 -1.00 7.42 -7.12
C GLY A 213 -0.60 7.16 -5.67
N ARG A 214 -1.44 6.50 -4.86
CA ARG A 214 -1.19 6.19 -3.45
C ARG A 214 -1.04 4.70 -3.16
N ALA A 215 -0.62 3.93 -4.16
CA ALA A 215 -0.51 2.48 -4.14
C ALA A 215 -1.85 1.75 -3.94
N SER A 216 -1.83 0.49 -4.34
CA SER A 216 -2.97 -0.44 -4.29
C SER A 216 -2.46 -1.85 -3.97
N ALA A 217 -3.35 -2.79 -3.65
CA ALA A 217 -3.02 -4.19 -3.40
C ALA A 217 -1.95 -4.40 -2.29
N MET A 218 -2.00 -3.61 -1.22
CA MET A 218 -1.09 -3.78 -0.08
C MET A 218 -1.68 -4.78 0.92
N PHE A 219 -1.03 -5.93 1.06
CA PHE A 219 -1.52 -7.03 1.89
C PHE A 219 -0.49 -7.47 2.93
N LEU A 220 -0.96 -8.07 4.02
CA LEU A 220 -0.16 -8.97 4.85
C LEU A 220 -0.45 -10.41 4.39
N HIS A 221 0.56 -11.12 3.89
CA HIS A 221 0.37 -12.41 3.23
C HIS A 221 1.50 -13.42 3.46
N VAL A 222 1.41 -14.60 2.82
CA VAL A 222 2.40 -15.67 2.91
C VAL A 222 3.66 -15.34 2.11
N THR A 223 4.83 -15.52 2.71
CA THR A 223 6.13 -15.29 2.07
C THR A 223 6.55 -16.44 1.16
N ASN A 224 7.30 -16.09 0.11
CA ASN A 224 8.11 -17.01 -0.69
C ASN A 224 9.61 -16.90 -0.37
N GLY A 225 10.00 -16.12 0.64
CA GLY A 225 11.39 -15.88 1.05
C GLY A 225 12.06 -14.66 0.43
N GLU A 226 11.38 -13.91 -0.45
CA GLU A 226 11.92 -12.77 -1.18
C GLU A 226 11.23 -11.44 -0.79
N PRO A 227 11.87 -10.27 -1.04
CA PRO A 227 11.21 -8.98 -0.96
C PRO A 227 9.95 -8.89 -1.86
N THR A 228 8.95 -8.14 -1.41
CA THR A 228 7.65 -7.99 -2.08
C THR A 228 7.64 -6.78 -3.03
N MET A 229 6.49 -6.53 -3.67
CA MET A 229 6.22 -5.27 -4.41
C MET A 229 5.66 -4.15 -3.51
N GLY A 230 5.57 -4.36 -2.19
CA GLY A 230 5.03 -3.37 -1.25
C GLY A 230 4.28 -4.02 -0.08
N CYS A 231 3.78 -5.24 -0.26
CA CYS A 231 3.18 -6.05 0.80
C CYS A 231 4.12 -6.32 1.98
N VAL A 232 3.54 -6.79 3.08
CA VAL A 232 4.27 -7.45 4.18
C VAL A 232 4.07 -8.96 4.02
N ALA A 233 5.15 -9.74 4.02
CA ALA A 233 5.05 -11.19 3.87
C ALA A 233 5.72 -11.96 5.01
N ILE A 234 5.05 -12.99 5.55
CA ILE A 234 5.51 -13.83 6.67
C ILE A 234 5.32 -15.33 6.40
N ASP A 235 5.89 -16.19 7.23
CA ASP A 235 5.69 -17.65 7.15
C ASP A 235 4.19 -18.04 7.10
N ARG A 236 3.88 -19.09 6.35
CA ARG A 236 2.51 -19.54 6.09
C ARG A 236 1.75 -19.94 7.35
N GLU A 237 2.40 -20.65 8.26
CA GLU A 237 1.75 -21.12 9.49
C GLU A 237 1.55 -19.96 10.47
N LEU A 238 2.50 -19.03 10.53
CA LEU A 238 2.30 -17.77 11.27
C LEU A 238 1.19 -16.91 10.66
N MET A 239 1.06 -16.85 9.33
CA MET A 239 -0.04 -16.13 8.68
C MET A 239 -1.40 -16.72 9.05
N LYS A 240 -1.53 -18.06 9.12
CA LYS A 240 -2.74 -18.73 9.62
C LYS A 240 -3.03 -18.34 11.08
N GLN A 241 -2.02 -18.34 11.94
CA GLN A 241 -2.17 -17.93 13.34
C GLN A 241 -2.62 -16.47 13.46
N ILE A 242 -2.04 -15.56 12.67
CA ILE A 242 -2.47 -14.16 12.57
C ILE A 242 -3.95 -14.10 12.18
N LEU A 243 -4.35 -14.78 11.10
CA LEU A 243 -5.76 -14.75 10.67
C LEU A 243 -6.71 -15.28 11.75
N VAL A 244 -6.40 -16.40 12.41
CA VAL A 244 -7.23 -16.94 13.50
C VAL A 244 -7.31 -15.98 14.69
N TRP A 245 -6.21 -15.27 14.98
CA TRP A 245 -6.15 -14.29 16.05
C TRP A 245 -6.95 -13.02 15.76
N LEU A 246 -6.89 -12.50 14.52
CA LEU A 246 -7.59 -11.27 14.12
C LEU A 246 -9.10 -11.35 14.38
N ASP A 247 -9.61 -10.34 15.06
CA ASP A 247 -11.02 -10.20 15.45
C ASP A 247 -11.53 -8.82 15.03
N PRO A 248 -12.49 -8.71 14.09
CA PRO A 248 -12.97 -7.41 13.63
C PRO A 248 -13.59 -6.58 14.76
N ALA A 249 -14.13 -7.22 15.82
CA ALA A 249 -14.68 -6.51 16.98
C ALA A 249 -13.59 -5.81 17.83
N LYS A 250 -12.32 -6.16 17.64
CA LYS A 250 -11.17 -5.56 18.33
C LYS A 250 -10.48 -4.45 17.53
N ASN A 251 -11.02 -4.06 16.38
CA ASN A 251 -10.49 -3.04 15.47
C ASN A 251 -9.00 -3.25 15.16
N PRO A 252 -8.61 -4.37 14.53
CA PRO A 252 -7.22 -4.73 14.34
C PRO A 252 -6.49 -3.73 13.42
N LYS A 253 -5.27 -3.37 13.81
CA LYS A 253 -4.41 -2.45 13.06
C LYS A 253 -3.01 -3.04 12.86
N ILE A 254 -2.32 -2.51 11.86
CA ILE A 254 -0.90 -2.76 11.59
C ILE A 254 -0.13 -1.44 11.57
N THR A 255 0.91 -1.32 12.38
CA THR A 255 1.87 -0.21 12.37
C THR A 255 3.16 -0.66 11.72
N ILE A 256 3.63 0.08 10.72
CA ILE A 256 4.83 -0.21 9.94
C ILE A 256 5.76 1.00 10.03
N GLY A 257 6.99 0.81 10.50
CA GLY A 257 7.94 1.91 10.61
C GLY A 257 9.35 1.53 11.04
N VAL A 258 10.20 2.56 11.14
CA VAL A 258 11.59 2.42 11.58
C VAL A 258 11.67 2.45 13.09
N ASN A 259 12.42 1.52 13.69
CA ASN A 259 12.66 1.45 15.14
C ASN A 259 11.38 1.49 16.00
N GLN A 260 10.29 0.91 15.49
CA GLN A 260 9.03 0.78 16.23
C GLN A 260 9.20 -0.24 17.37
N GLY A 261 8.76 0.17 18.57
CA GLY A 261 8.66 -0.69 19.75
C GLY A 261 7.28 -1.34 19.87
N ALA A 262 7.00 -1.93 21.03
CA ALA A 262 5.64 -2.32 21.37
C ALA A 262 4.70 -1.11 21.29
N PRO A 263 3.39 -1.31 20.99
CA PRO A 263 2.47 -0.19 20.89
C PRO A 263 2.45 0.60 22.20
N ALA A 264 2.63 1.92 22.11
CA ALA A 264 2.34 2.82 23.22
C ALA A 264 0.83 3.10 23.26
N GLY A 265 0.34 3.77 24.30
CA GLY A 265 -1.03 4.32 24.31
C GLY A 265 -1.35 5.10 23.02
N GLU A 266 -2.64 5.18 22.69
CA GLU A 266 -3.18 5.50 21.35
C GLU A 266 -2.39 6.59 20.60
N ALA A 267 -1.78 6.20 19.47
CA ALA A 267 -1.17 7.15 18.55
C ALA A 267 -2.29 7.93 17.84
N PRO A 268 -2.25 9.28 17.80
CA PRO A 268 -3.19 10.07 17.02
C PRO A 268 -3.14 9.65 15.54
N GLY A 269 -4.31 9.57 14.91
CA GLY A 269 -4.47 9.18 13.52
C GLY A 269 -3.47 9.89 12.61
N ALA A 270 -2.84 9.13 11.71
CA ALA A 270 -1.85 9.65 10.79
C ALA A 270 -2.47 10.71 9.86
N THR A 271 -2.19 11.99 10.12
CA THR A 271 -2.10 12.99 9.06
C THR A 271 -0.84 12.72 8.26
N PRO A 272 -0.87 12.77 6.91
CA PRO A 272 0.35 12.74 6.11
C PRO A 272 1.30 13.84 6.59
N GLN A 273 2.52 13.49 7.01
CA GLN A 273 3.58 14.47 7.19
C GLN A 273 3.89 15.10 5.82
N THR A 274 3.41 16.32 5.61
CA THR A 274 3.95 17.18 4.56
C THR A 274 5.40 17.52 4.89
N ALA A 275 6.28 17.34 3.90
CA ALA A 275 7.71 17.65 3.98
C ALA A 275 7.98 19.10 4.44
N PRO A 276 9.16 19.38 5.04
CA PRO A 276 9.51 20.73 5.46
C PRO A 276 10.04 21.57 4.29
N GLY A 277 9.45 22.75 4.10
CA GLY A 277 10.14 23.87 3.47
C GLY A 277 9.30 24.73 2.55
N THR A 278 8.87 25.89 3.04
CA THR A 278 8.86 27.16 2.28
C THR A 278 8.94 28.32 3.26
N THR A 279 10.11 28.95 3.36
CA THR A 279 10.26 30.26 4.01
C THR A 279 9.78 31.35 3.02
N PRO A 280 8.95 32.33 3.43
CA PRO A 280 8.51 33.41 2.55
C PRO A 280 9.60 34.49 2.36
N PRO A 281 9.57 35.28 1.28
CA PRO A 281 10.56 36.32 1.03
C PRO A 281 10.18 37.66 1.70
N GLY A 282 11.19 38.36 2.21
CA GLY A 282 11.17 39.81 2.40
C GLY A 282 11.50 40.29 3.81
N THR A 283 12.69 40.89 3.98
CA THR A 283 12.92 42.33 4.33
C THR A 283 14.37 42.54 4.79
N THR A 284 15.15 43.34 4.06
CA THR A 284 16.39 44.04 4.49
C THR A 284 16.00 45.21 5.44
N PRO A 285 16.85 45.87 6.28
CA PRO A 285 18.34 45.98 6.36
C PRO A 285 18.87 46.03 7.85
N PRO A 286 20.07 46.58 8.24
CA PRO A 286 21.23 47.11 7.51
C PRO A 286 22.61 46.52 7.91
N ALA A 287 23.63 46.97 7.17
CA ALA A 287 25.04 46.58 7.25
C ALA A 287 25.79 47.13 8.47
N THR A 288 26.76 46.37 8.99
CA THR A 288 28.11 46.87 9.38
C THR A 288 29.09 45.72 9.63
N SER A 289 30.25 45.82 8.97
CA SER A 289 31.62 45.51 9.46
C SER A 289 32.07 44.07 9.76
N GLY A 290 33.06 43.60 8.96
CA GLY A 290 34.08 42.62 9.40
C GLY A 290 34.41 41.50 8.41
N VAL A 291 35.54 41.61 7.71
CA VAL A 291 36.20 40.59 6.86
C VAL A 291 37.58 40.29 7.52
N PRO A 292 38.32 39.15 7.32
CA PRO A 292 38.19 38.04 6.36
C PRO A 292 38.30 36.60 6.94
N GLY A 293 37.98 35.62 6.09
CA GLY A 293 38.40 34.22 6.24
C GLY A 293 37.93 33.36 5.07
N ALA A 294 38.47 33.60 3.88
CA ALA A 294 38.41 32.65 2.76
C ALA A 294 39.46 31.54 2.99
N ASP A 295 39.24 30.39 2.35
CA ASP A 295 40.13 29.21 2.26
C ASP A 295 39.90 28.09 3.28
N VAL A 296 38.91 27.22 3.04
CA VAL A 296 39.09 25.75 3.10
C VAL A 296 38.08 25.07 2.16
N LEU A 297 38.52 24.05 1.41
CA LEU A 297 37.75 23.13 0.54
C LEU A 297 37.61 23.49 -0.95
N THR A 298 38.63 24.13 -1.52
CA THR A 298 39.01 23.82 -2.92
C THR A 298 40.51 23.53 -2.96
N GLY A 299 40.89 22.28 -2.72
CA GLY A 299 42.31 21.89 -2.79
C GLY A 299 42.66 20.67 -1.97
N LEU A 300 42.29 19.48 -2.44
CA LEU A 300 43.01 18.22 -2.17
C LEU A 300 42.49 17.14 -3.13
N LEU A 301 42.75 17.38 -4.43
CA LEU A 301 42.48 16.45 -5.53
C LEU A 301 43.77 16.04 -6.28
N SER A 302 44.95 16.19 -5.68
CA SER A 302 46.21 15.80 -6.34
C SER A 302 47.33 15.50 -5.35
N GLN A 303 47.49 14.25 -4.87
CA GLN A 303 48.72 13.53 -4.47
C GLN A 303 48.27 12.07 -4.17
N LEU A 304 48.67 10.98 -4.81
CA LEU A 304 49.96 10.55 -5.35
C LEU A 304 49.74 9.52 -6.47
N VAL A 305 50.34 9.75 -7.64
CA VAL A 305 50.71 8.69 -8.58
C VAL A 305 52.23 8.72 -8.72
N GLY A 306 52.87 7.59 -8.44
CA GLY A 306 54.07 7.12 -9.13
C GLY A 306 55.40 7.26 -8.39
N VAL A 307 56.06 6.11 -8.17
CA VAL A 307 57.47 5.75 -8.49
C VAL A 307 57.75 4.39 -7.79
N VAL A 308 58.28 3.27 -8.32
CA VAL A 308 58.81 2.76 -9.62
C VAL A 308 59.02 1.22 -9.45
N PRO A 309 59.19 0.39 -10.52
CA PRO A 309 59.09 -1.08 -10.51
C PRO A 309 60.43 -1.84 -10.51
N ALA A 310 60.43 -3.13 -10.15
CA ALA A 310 61.38 -4.14 -10.64
C ALA A 310 60.97 -5.57 -10.23
N LEU A 311 60.79 -6.46 -11.23
CA LEU A 311 61.42 -7.80 -11.34
C LEU A 311 60.62 -8.67 -12.33
N PHE A 312 60.98 -8.54 -13.61
CA PHE A 312 60.82 -9.62 -14.58
C PHE A 312 61.90 -10.68 -14.29
N GLY A 313 61.49 -11.94 -14.16
CA GLY A 313 62.40 -13.07 -14.03
C GLY A 313 61.65 -14.40 -14.01
N LEU A 314 61.44 -14.98 -15.20
CA LEU A 314 61.24 -16.40 -15.56
C LEU A 314 60.90 -16.36 -17.07
N GLY A 315 61.68 -16.84 -18.04
CA GLY A 315 62.73 -17.84 -18.04
C GLY A 315 62.21 -19.16 -18.66
N GLY A 316 62.61 -19.45 -19.91
CA GLY A 316 62.64 -20.79 -20.54
C GLY A 316 61.47 -21.11 -21.50
N GLN A 317 61.58 -21.09 -22.84
CA GLN A 317 62.29 -21.99 -23.80
C GLN A 317 61.78 -23.45 -23.84
N ALA A 318 61.33 -23.86 -25.04
CA ALA A 318 61.77 -25.03 -25.83
C ALA A 318 60.63 -25.91 -26.36
N GLY A 319 60.67 -26.21 -27.67
CA GLY A 319 59.96 -27.33 -28.31
C GLY A 319 59.15 -26.94 -29.53
#